data_AF-A0AAD5VAU5-F1
#
_entry.id   AF-A0AAD5VAU5-F1
#
_cell.length_a   1.000
_cell.length_b   1.000
_cell.length_c   1.000
_cell.angle_alpha   90.00
_cell.angle_beta   90.00
_cell.angle_gamma   90.00
#
_symmetry.space_group_name_H-M   'P 1'
#
loop_
_entity.id
_entity.type
_entity.pdbx_description
1 polymer ?
#
loop_
_entity_poly.entity_id
_entity_poly.type
_entity_poly.pdbx_seq_one_letter_code
_entity_poly.pdbx_strand_id
1 'polypeptide(L)'
;MNPTHDRYPKDGHIRDDDDDEFDKESPYVAEKRLPEPRLLDLDLPHSELDLTMTFDSILSEGVSHQKPFTPEEQKVQKRASNVLKLSQENEKLQEELRAMTERLEAAERKQRELAQKNQSRGASASSPSS
;
A
#
# COMPACT_ATOMS: atom_id res chain seq x y z
N MET A 1 35.01 20.04 -20.10
CA MET A 1 34.79 19.11 -18.96
C MET A 1 33.63 18.23 -19.33
N ASN A 2 33.89 16.93 -19.57
CA ASN A 2 32.88 15.93 -19.94
C ASN A 2 32.68 14.98 -18.75
N PRO A 3 31.45 14.59 -18.39
CA PRO A 3 31.22 13.62 -17.34
C PRO A 3 31.47 12.18 -17.84
N THR A 4 32.25 11.43 -17.07
CA THR A 4 32.65 10.05 -17.31
C THR A 4 31.50 9.07 -17.08
N HIS A 5 31.29 8.17 -18.05
CA HIS A 5 30.49 6.94 -17.90
C HIS A 5 31.03 6.08 -16.78
N ASP A 6 30.25 5.89 -15.72
CA ASP A 6 30.53 4.88 -14.71
C ASP A 6 30.07 3.51 -15.25
N ARG A 7 31.04 2.62 -15.39
CA ARG A 7 30.89 1.26 -15.92
C ARG A 7 30.44 0.36 -14.76
N TYR A 8 29.30 -0.32 -14.90
CA TYR A 8 29.04 -1.52 -14.11
C TYR A 8 29.98 -2.64 -14.56
N PRO A 9 30.75 -3.29 -13.67
CA PRO A 9 31.49 -4.48 -14.02
C PRO A 9 30.53 -5.67 -14.13
N LYS A 10 30.39 -6.18 -15.36
CA LYS A 10 30.10 -7.58 -15.64
C LYS A 10 31.34 -8.38 -15.24
N ASP A 11 31.19 -9.34 -14.32
CA ASP A 11 31.55 -10.75 -14.51
C ASP A 11 31.52 -11.49 -13.16
N GLY A 12 31.02 -12.72 -13.23
CA GLY A 12 30.55 -13.48 -12.09
C GLY A 12 31.61 -14.20 -11.28
N HIS A 13 31.20 -14.62 -10.09
CA HIS A 13 31.66 -15.83 -9.40
C HIS A 13 30.55 -16.25 -8.42
N ILE A 14 29.74 -17.24 -8.80
CA ILE A 14 29.00 -18.05 -7.83
C ILE A 14 30.06 -19.00 -7.25
N ARG A 15 30.39 -18.81 -5.97
CA ARG A 15 31.18 -19.78 -5.22
C ARG A 15 30.19 -20.70 -4.53
N ASP A 16 30.12 -21.93 -5.03
CA ASP A 16 29.72 -23.09 -4.25
C ASP A 16 30.89 -23.36 -3.29
N ASP A 17 30.77 -22.88 -2.05
CA ASP A 17 31.61 -23.34 -0.94
C ASP A 17 30.65 -23.94 0.09
N ASP A 18 30.68 -25.28 0.14
CA ASP A 18 30.27 -26.10 1.27
C ASP A 18 30.83 -25.54 2.59
N ASP A 19 30.06 -25.70 3.68
CA ASP A 19 30.50 -25.81 5.09
C ASP A 19 29.50 -25.13 6.06
N ASP A 20 28.26 -25.63 6.12
CA ASP A 20 27.37 -25.38 7.27
C ASP A 20 27.35 -26.62 8.19
N GLU A 21 28.51 -26.87 8.82
CA GLU A 21 28.61 -27.66 10.05
C GLU A 21 28.08 -26.80 11.21
N PHE A 22 26.76 -26.64 11.31
CA PHE A 22 26.13 -25.95 12.46
C PHE A 22 25.81 -26.96 13.56
N ASP A 23 26.78 -27.06 14.48
CA ASP A 23 26.73 -27.58 15.84
C ASP A 23 25.41 -28.23 16.31
N LYS A 24 25.52 -29.55 16.45
CA LYS A 24 24.74 -30.32 17.42
C LYS A 24 25.12 -29.84 18.82
N GLU A 25 24.28 -29.03 19.46
CA GLU A 25 23.95 -29.08 20.90
C GLU A 25 23.14 -27.82 21.27
N SER A 26 21.85 -28.00 21.56
CA SER A 26 21.05 -26.98 22.25
C SER A 26 20.93 -27.37 23.73
N PRO A 27 21.66 -26.72 24.65
CA PRO A 27 21.56 -26.99 26.09
C PRO A 27 20.64 -25.97 26.80
N TYR A 28 19.44 -25.74 26.27
CA TYR A 28 18.45 -24.81 26.83
C TYR A 28 17.06 -25.46 26.66
N VAL A 29 16.19 -25.67 27.65
CA VAL A 29 16.07 -25.23 29.04
C VAL A 29 15.16 -26.27 29.71
N ALA A 30 15.44 -26.67 30.95
CA ALA A 30 14.44 -27.34 31.78
C ALA A 30 13.15 -26.49 31.80
N GLU A 31 12.02 -27.04 31.35
CA GLU A 31 10.70 -26.41 31.37
C GLU A 31 10.30 -26.08 32.83
N LYS A 32 10.73 -24.93 33.33
CA LYS A 32 10.10 -24.32 34.51
C LYS A 32 8.76 -23.78 34.06
N ARG A 33 7.73 -24.61 34.16
CA ARG A 33 6.34 -24.18 33.96
C ARG A 33 6.08 -22.99 34.89
N LEU A 34 5.85 -21.83 34.29
CA LEU A 34 5.48 -20.62 35.02
C LEU A 34 4.12 -20.85 35.69
N PRO A 35 3.90 -20.33 36.91
CA PRO A 35 2.61 -20.46 37.58
C PRO A 35 1.53 -19.79 36.73
N GLU A 36 0.37 -20.43 36.64
CA GLU A 36 -0.76 -19.88 35.89
C GLU A 36 -1.16 -18.51 36.46
N PRO A 37 -1.38 -17.50 35.59
CA PRO A 37 -1.80 -16.19 36.03
C PRO A 37 -3.18 -16.30 36.68
N ARG A 38 -3.30 -15.83 37.93
CA ARG A 38 -4.58 -15.73 38.62
C ARG A 38 -5.41 -14.64 37.94
N LEU A 39 -6.50 -15.05 37.29
CA LEU A 39 -7.48 -14.13 36.76
C LEU A 39 -8.13 -13.39 37.93
N LEU A 40 -8.01 -12.06 37.92
CA LEU A 40 -8.77 -11.21 38.82
C LEU A 40 -10.19 -11.13 38.26
N ASP A 41 -11.19 -11.50 39.07
CA ASP A 41 -12.59 -11.21 38.77
C ASP A 41 -12.80 -9.70 38.90
N LEU A 42 -12.51 -8.98 37.82
CA LEU A 42 -12.92 -7.59 37.67
C LEU A 42 -14.41 -7.59 37.32
N ASP A 43 -15.22 -7.16 38.28
CA ASP A 43 -16.62 -6.81 38.06
C ASP A 43 -16.67 -5.55 37.16
N LEU A 44 -16.73 -5.80 35.86
CA LEU A 44 -16.83 -4.74 34.85
C LEU A 44 -18.26 -4.19 34.88
N PRO A 45 -18.45 -2.86 34.88
CA PRO A 45 -19.79 -2.30 34.80
C PRO A 45 -20.47 -2.77 33.51
N HIS A 46 -21.65 -3.35 33.64
CA HIS A 46 -22.50 -3.70 32.51
C HIS A 46 -22.96 -2.41 31.82
N SER A 47 -22.34 -2.05 30.70
CA SER A 47 -22.80 -0.94 29.88
C SER A 47 -24.00 -1.38 29.04
N GLU A 48 -25.15 -0.74 29.26
CA GLU A 48 -26.30 -0.85 28.36
C GLU A 48 -25.96 -0.10 27.07
N LEU A 49 -25.41 -0.81 26.08
CA LEU A 49 -25.07 -0.22 24.79
C LEU A 49 -26.35 0.02 23.99
N ASP A 50 -26.85 1.24 24.03
CA ASP A 50 -28.00 1.67 23.22
C ASP A 50 -27.57 1.86 21.76
N LEU A 51 -27.92 0.88 20.91
CA LEU A 51 -27.66 0.90 19.47
C LEU A 51 -28.56 1.89 18.71
N THR A 52 -29.51 2.56 19.39
CA THR A 52 -30.34 3.61 18.78
C THR A 52 -29.69 4.99 18.83
N MET A 53 -28.52 5.09 19.50
CA MET A 53 -27.71 6.30 19.54
C MET A 53 -27.30 6.73 18.12
N THR A 54 -27.55 8.00 17.80
CA THR A 54 -27.02 8.63 16.59
C THR A 54 -25.52 8.90 16.74
N PHE A 55 -24.80 8.89 15.62
CA PHE A 55 -23.34 9.09 15.60
C PHE A 55 -22.91 10.39 16.32
N ASP A 56 -23.74 11.44 16.27
CA ASP A 56 -23.51 12.70 16.98
C ASP A 56 -23.65 12.59 18.51
N SER A 57 -24.50 11.70 19.02
CA SER A 57 -24.63 11.44 20.46
C SER A 57 -23.41 10.70 21.00
N ILE A 58 -22.90 9.73 20.25
CA ILE A 58 -21.68 8.96 20.61
C ILE A 58 -20.46 9.89 20.67
N LEU A 59 -20.34 10.80 19.69
CA LEU A 59 -19.28 11.80 19.70
C LEU A 59 -19.42 12.77 20.88
N SER A 60 -20.64 13.14 21.26
CA SER A 60 -20.93 14.09 22.36
C SER A 60 -20.71 13.48 23.75
N GLU A 61 -21.10 12.22 23.96
CA GLU A 61 -20.90 11.51 25.23
C GLU A 61 -19.42 11.17 25.47
N GLY A 62 -18.68 10.93 24.39
CA GLY A 62 -17.21 10.81 24.43
C GLY A 62 -16.48 12.10 24.84
N VAL A 63 -17.15 13.27 24.88
CA VAL A 63 -16.55 14.56 25.31
C VAL A 63 -16.79 14.86 26.79
N SER A 64 -17.91 14.41 27.36
CA SER A 64 -18.31 14.73 28.74
C SER A 64 -17.52 13.96 29.82
N HIS A 65 -16.81 12.89 29.46
CA HIS A 65 -15.95 12.09 30.34
C HIS A 65 -14.45 12.19 29.99
N GLN A 66 -14.02 13.17 29.21
CA GLN A 66 -12.63 13.27 28.76
C GLN A 66 -11.69 13.65 29.90
N LYS A 67 -11.06 12.62 30.48
CA LYS A 67 -9.68 12.76 30.92
C LYS A 67 -8.91 13.39 29.75
N PRO A 68 -8.13 14.45 29.96
CA PRO A 68 -7.39 15.08 28.87
C PRO A 68 -6.54 14.00 28.17
N PHE A 69 -6.67 13.93 26.84
CA PHE A 69 -5.94 12.97 26.04
C PHE A 69 -4.47 12.99 26.43
N THR A 70 -3.94 11.82 26.73
CA THR A 70 -2.51 11.65 26.93
C THR A 70 -1.78 12.14 25.68
N PRO A 71 -0.52 12.62 25.81
CA PRO A 71 0.25 13.08 24.66
C PRO A 71 0.39 12.04 23.54
N GLU A 72 0.28 10.75 23.87
CA GLU A 72 0.31 9.66 22.90
C GLU A 72 -0.99 9.55 22.10
N GLU A 73 -2.15 9.64 22.75
CA GLU A 73 -3.45 9.61 22.08
C GLU A 73 -3.62 10.78 21.11
N GLN A 74 -3.14 11.97 21.48
CA GLN A 74 -3.14 13.13 20.57
C GLN A 74 -2.26 12.91 19.32
N LYS A 75 -1.13 12.22 19.47
CA LYS A 75 -0.27 11.85 18.33
C LYS A 75 -0.95 10.82 17.43
N VAL A 76 -1.61 9.82 18.02
CA VAL A 76 -2.39 8.82 17.26
C VAL A 76 -3.50 9.49 16.47
N GLN A 77 -4.27 10.39 17.10
CA GLN A 77 -5.34 11.13 16.43
C GLN A 77 -4.81 11.96 15.25
N LYS A 78 -3.72 12.70 15.45
CA LYS A 78 -3.08 13.47 14.36
C LYS A 78 -2.60 12.58 13.22
N ARG A 79 -1.99 11.43 13.53
CA ARG A 79 -1.55 10.47 12.51
C ARG A 79 -2.75 9.91 11.73
N ALA A 80 -3.83 9.55 12.41
CA ALA A 80 -5.05 9.08 11.76
C ALA A 80 -5.63 10.13 10.81
N SER A 81 -5.70 11.40 11.24
CA SER A 81 -6.15 12.50 10.37
C SER A 81 -5.23 12.71 9.17
N ASN A 82 -3.92 12.57 9.33
CA ASN A 82 -2.97 12.68 8.23
C ASN A 82 -3.10 11.52 7.23
N VAL A 83 -3.24 10.29 7.71
CA VAL A 83 -3.46 9.11 6.86
C VAL A 83 -4.74 9.28 6.05
N LEU A 84 -5.84 9.72 6.67
CA LEU A 84 -7.10 9.97 5.97
C LEU A 84 -6.94 11.00 4.84
N LYS A 85 -6.26 12.12 5.10
CA LYS A 85 -5.98 13.14 4.08
C LYS A 85 -5.13 12.57 2.93
N LEU A 86 -4.08 11.83 3.26
CA LEU A 86 -3.20 11.21 2.26
C LEU A 86 -3.96 10.17 1.42
N SER A 87 -4.88 9.41 2.00
CA SER A 87 -5.73 8.48 1.26
C SER A 87 -6.62 9.21 0.25
N GLN A 88 -7.26 10.31 0.64
CA GLN A 88 -8.08 11.12 -0.27
C GLN A 88 -7.26 11.71 -1.43
N GLU A 89 -6.07 12.23 -1.14
CA GLU A 89 -5.16 12.74 -2.17
C GLU A 89 -4.69 11.64 -3.11
N ASN A 90 -4.40 10.45 -2.59
CA ASN A 90 -3.98 9.30 -3.39
C ASN A 90 -5.09 8.83 -4.34
N GLU A 91 -6.33 8.71 -3.84
CA GLU A 91 -7.51 8.39 -4.67
C GLU A 91 -7.67 9.39 -5.82
N LYS A 92 -7.59 10.69 -5.52
CA LYS A 92 -7.66 11.75 -6.55
C LYS A 92 -6.55 11.60 -7.60
N LEU A 93 -5.31 11.35 -7.17
CA LEU A 93 -4.19 11.17 -8.10
C LEU A 93 -4.35 9.90 -8.95
N GLN A 94 -4.90 8.83 -8.39
CA GLN A 94 -5.19 7.61 -9.15
C GLN A 94 -6.27 7.83 -10.21
N GLU A 95 -7.30 8.61 -9.91
CA GLU A 95 -8.32 9.01 -10.89
C GLU A 95 -7.70 9.84 -12.02
N GLU A 96 -6.82 10.79 -11.70
CA GLU A 96 -6.13 11.61 -12.69
C GLU A 96 -5.23 10.74 -13.60
N LEU A 97 -4.47 9.81 -13.02
CA LEU A 97 -3.66 8.86 -13.78
C LEU A 97 -4.51 7.97 -14.70
N ARG A 98 -5.68 7.51 -14.23
CA ARG A 98 -6.61 6.74 -15.05
C ARG A 98 -7.13 7.58 -16.22
N ALA A 99 -7.57 8.82 -15.97
CA ALA A 99 -8.05 9.71 -17.01
C ALA A 99 -6.96 10.04 -18.05
N MET A 100 -5.72 10.24 -17.60
CA MET A 100 -4.59 10.48 -18.49
C MET A 100 -4.27 9.24 -19.34
N THR A 101 -4.33 8.05 -18.74
CA THR A 101 -4.11 6.77 -19.44
C THR A 101 -5.17 6.53 -20.51
N GLU A 102 -6.45 6.75 -20.17
CA GLU A 102 -7.55 6.62 -21.13
C GLU A 102 -7.38 7.57 -22.33
N ARG A 103 -6.95 8.82 -22.06
CA ARG A 103 -6.66 9.79 -23.11
C ARG A 103 -5.52 9.32 -24.02
N LEU A 104 -4.45 8.76 -23.45
CA LEU A 104 -3.33 8.22 -24.22
C LEU A 104 -3.75 7.02 -25.06
N GLU A 105 -4.52 6.08 -24.50
CA GLU A 105 -5.02 4.92 -25.22
C GLU A 105 -5.93 5.32 -26.39
N ALA A 106 -6.82 6.29 -26.18
CA ALA A 106 -7.68 6.81 -27.25
C ALA A 106 -6.88 7.48 -28.38
N ALA A 107 -5.84 8.24 -28.03
CA ALA A 107 -4.94 8.85 -29.01
C ALA A 107 -4.18 7.79 -29.81
N GLU A 108 -3.67 6.75 -29.14
CA GLU A 108 -2.96 5.65 -29.78
C GLU A 108 -3.88 4.84 -30.70
N ARG A 109 -5.11 4.54 -30.27
CA ARG A 109 -6.11 3.85 -31.10
C ARG A 109 -6.39 4.65 -32.38
N LYS A 110 -6.62 5.96 -32.25
CA LYS A 110 -6.84 6.86 -33.40
C LYS A 110 -5.64 6.89 -34.35
N GLN A 111 -4.41 6.90 -33.82
CA GLN A 111 -3.21 6.87 -34.65
C GLN A 111 -3.09 5.56 -35.43
N ARG A 112 -3.35 4.41 -34.78
CA ARG A 112 -3.35 3.09 -35.44
C ARG A 112 -4.41 3.00 -36.54
N GLU A 113 -5.63 3.47 -36.28
CA GLU A 113 -6.70 3.50 -37.29
C GLU A 113 -6.32 4.34 -38.52
N LEU A 114 -5.71 5.52 -38.31
CA LEU A 114 -5.23 6.37 -39.41
C LEU A 114 -4.10 5.69 -40.20
N ALA A 115 -3.15 5.05 -39.52
CA ALA A 115 -2.07 4.32 -40.17
C ALA A 115 -2.61 3.17 -41.04
N GLN A 116 -3.57 2.38 -40.53
CA GLN A 116 -4.22 1.31 -41.29
C GLN A 116 -4.99 1.85 -42.50
N LYS A 117 -5.75 2.93 -42.35
CA LYS A 117 -6.48 3.58 -43.48
C LYS A 117 -5.54 4.08 -44.57
N ASN A 118 -4.38 4.61 -44.20
CA ASN A 118 -3.39 5.10 -45.15
C ASN A 118 -2.74 3.94 -45.91
N GLN A 119 -2.45 2.81 -45.25
CA GLN A 119 -1.95 1.60 -45.91
C GLN A 119 -2.97 1.01 -46.89
N SER A 120 -4.26 0.95 -46.52
CA SER A 120 -5.30 0.42 -47.42
C SER A 120 -5.57 1.32 -48.62
N ARG A 121 -5.48 2.65 -48.45
CA ARG A 121 -5.66 3.61 -49.55
C ARG A 121 -4.46 3.68 -50.51
N GLY A 122 -3.24 3.46 -50.01
CA GLY A 122 -2.04 3.37 -50.85
C GLY A 122 -2.05 2.14 -51.77
N ALA A 123 -2.58 1.01 -51.29
CA ALA A 123 -2.67 -0.23 -52.08
C ALA A 123 -3.73 -0.20 -53.20
N SER A 124 -4.83 0.56 -53.04
CA SER A 124 -5.88 0.67 -54.06
C SER A 124 -5.58 1.68 -55.17
N ALA A 125 -4.56 2.53 -55.01
CA ALA A 125 -4.15 3.52 -56.01
C ALA A 125 -3.05 3.01 -56.96
N SER A 126 -2.47 1.83 -56.70
CA SER A 126 -1.38 1.23 -57.49
C SER A 126 -1.82 0.07 -58.39
N SER A 127 -3.11 -0.09 -58.67
CA SER A 127 -3.62 -1.02 -59.69
C SER A 127 -3.97 -0.25 -60.96
N PRO A 128 -3.03 -0.03 -61.89
CA PRO A 128 -3.36 0.50 -63.21
C PRO A 128 -4.13 -0.56 -64.01
N SER A 129 -5.25 -0.11 -64.57
CA SER A 129 -6.04 -0.75 -65.63
C SER A 129 -5.15 -1.17 -66.82
N SER A 130 -5.40 -2.40 -67.29
CA SER A 130 -5.09 -3.05 -68.59
C SER A 130 -4.03 -2.47 -69.52
#